data_AF-A0A2S0WKS2-F1
#
_entry.id   AF-A0A2S0WKS2-F1
#
_cell.length_a   1.000
_cell.length_b   1.000
_cell.length_c   1.000
_cell.angle_alpha   90.00
_cell.angle_beta   90.00
_cell.angle_gamma   90.00
#
_symmetry.space_group_name_H-M   'P 1'
#
loop_
_entity.id
_entity.type
_entity.pdbx_description
1 polymer ?
#
loop_
_entity_poly.entity_id
_entity_poly.type
_entity_poly.pdbx_seq_one_letter_code
_entity_poly.pdbx_strand_id
1 'polypeptide(L)' 'MTWTWTFETSTGDVIGRSEVFESRGDAESWVGEEFGDLLEQGIDQVRLFDGDAEVYGPMSLHAEIN' A
#
# COMPACT_ATOMS: atom_id res chain seq x y z
N MET A 1 3.32 -16.12 -7.20
CA MET A 1 3.77 -14.74 -7.38
C MET A 1 2.51 -13.92 -7.43
N THR A 2 2.28 -13.17 -6.37
CA THR A 2 0.98 -12.57 -6.05
C THR A 2 1.32 -11.26 -5.36
N TRP A 3 1.13 -10.15 -6.06
CA TRP A 3 1.50 -8.83 -5.55
C TRP A 3 0.35 -8.26 -4.73
N THR A 4 0.63 -7.69 -3.57
CA THR A 4 -0.41 -7.15 -2.69
C THR A 4 0.12 -5.99 -1.86
N TRP A 5 -0.70 -4.96 -1.67
CA TRP A 5 -0.44 -3.90 -0.71
C TRP A 5 -1.07 -4.25 0.63
N THR A 6 -0.28 -4.15 1.70
CA THR A 6 -0.78 -4.15 3.07
C THR A 6 -0.98 -2.71 3.52
N PHE A 7 -2.16 -2.41 4.05
CA PHE A 7 -2.55 -1.11 4.54
C PHE A 7 -2.31 -1.05 6.04
N GLU A 8 -1.66 0.01 6.49
CA GLU A 8 -1.27 0.16 7.88
C GLU A 8 -1.64 1.55 8.41
N THR A 9 -1.81 1.61 9.73
CA THR A 9 -1.84 2.87 10.47
C THR A 9 -0.44 3.46 10.61
N SER A 10 -0.35 4.68 11.12
CA SER A 10 0.91 5.39 11.42
C SER A 10 1.78 4.69 12.49
N THR A 11 1.20 3.75 13.25
CA THR A 11 1.92 2.89 14.20
C THR A 11 2.38 1.57 13.59
N GLY A 12 2.02 1.29 12.33
CA GLY A 12 2.31 0.05 11.63
C GLY A 12 1.31 -1.08 11.89
N ASP A 13 0.13 -0.78 12.44
CA ASP A 13 -0.91 -1.80 12.63
C ASP A 13 -1.58 -2.10 11.29
N VAL A 14 -1.61 -3.38 10.91
CA VAL A 14 -2.25 -3.83 9.67
C VAL A 14 -3.77 -3.73 9.80
N ILE A 15 -4.38 -2.92 8.95
CA ILE A 15 -5.83 -2.66 8.93
C ILE A 15 -6.52 -3.19 7.67
N GLY A 16 -5.75 -3.63 6.67
CA GLY A 16 -6.32 -4.20 5.46
C GLY A 16 -5.27 -4.63 4.44
N ARG A 17 -5.75 -5.15 3.32
CA ARG A 17 -4.95 -5.47 2.13
C ARG A 17 -5.71 -5.13 0.87
N SER A 18 -4.99 -4.80 -0.19
CA SER A 18 -5.55 -4.65 -1.53
C SER A 18 -6.01 -5.99 -2.11
N GLU A 19 -6.56 -5.92 -3.32
CA GLU A 19 -6.63 -7.08 -4.20
C GLU A 19 -5.23 -7.60 -4.58
N VAL A 20 -5.22 -8.76 -5.22
CA VAL A 20 -4.02 -9.41 -5.75
C VAL A 20 -3.76 -8.92 -7.16
N PHE A 21 -2.53 -8.51 -7.43
CA PHE A 21 -2.08 -8.12 -8.76
C PHE A 21 -1.18 -9.18 -9.39
N GLU A 22 -1.24 -9.27 -10.72
CA GLU A 22 -0.46 -10.22 -11.53
C GLU A 22 1.01 -9.79 -11.67
N SER A 23 1.28 -8.49 -11.62
CA SER A 23 2.64 -7.94 -11.68
C SER A 23 2.87 -6.80 -10.68
N ARG A 24 4.15 -6.54 -10.39
CA ARG A 24 4.58 -5.39 -9.60
C ARG A 24 4.14 -4.06 -10.22
N GLY A 25 4.24 -3.95 -11.54
CA GLY A 25 3.88 -2.73 -12.27
C GLY A 25 2.41 -2.40 -12.10
N ASP A 26 1.53 -3.41 -12.18
CA ASP A 26 0.09 -3.22 -11.96
C ASP A 26 -0.19 -2.77 -10.51
N ALA A 27 0.49 -3.38 -9.53
CA ALA A 27 0.37 -2.99 -8.13
C ALA A 27 0.86 -1.54 -7.89
N GLU A 28 1.99 -1.15 -8.48
CA GLU A 28 2.56 0.19 -8.37
C GLU A 28 1.72 1.25 -9.09
N SER A 29 1.10 0.92 -10.23
CA SER A 29 0.13 1.80 -10.89
C SER A 29 -1.13 1.99 -10.03
N TRP A 30 -1.70 0.89 -9.54
CA TRP A 30 -2.92 0.90 -8.74
C TRP A 30 -2.79 1.78 -7.48
N VAL A 31 -1.69 1.67 -6.73
CA VAL A 31 -1.52 2.47 -5.49
C VAL A 31 -1.41 3.97 -5.78
N GLY A 32 -0.88 4.34 -6.95
CA GLY A 32 -0.82 5.73 -7.40
C GLY A 32 -2.20 6.27 -7.78
N GLU A 33 -3.06 5.43 -8.37
CA GLU A 33 -4.43 5.78 -8.74
C GLU A 33 -5.35 5.88 -7.51
N GLU A 34 -5.25 4.93 -6.58
CA GLU A 34 -6.09 4.85 -5.38
C GLU A 34 -5.55 5.66 -4.18
N PHE A 35 -4.43 6.38 -4.36
CA PHE A 35 -3.75 7.08 -3.26
C PHE A 35 -4.69 7.98 -2.44
N GLY A 36 -5.54 8.76 -3.13
CA GLY A 36 -6.50 9.66 -2.49
C GLY A 36 -7.56 8.90 -1.69
N ASP A 37 -8.17 7.89 -2.31
CA ASP A 37 -9.22 7.08 -1.70
C ASP A 37 -8.71 6.29 -0.49
N LEU A 38 -7.46 5.79 -0.54
CA LEU A 38 -6.83 5.12 0.60
C LEU A 38 -6.60 6.10 1.77
N LEU A 39 -6.17 7.33 1.48
CA LEU A 39 -6.01 8.37 2.49
C LEU A 39 -7.37 8.76 3.11
N GLU A 40 -8.42 8.90 2.31
CA GLU A 40 -9.78 9.18 2.79
C GLU A 40 -10.35 8.04 3.65
N GLN A 41 -9.90 6.81 3.42
CA GLN A 41 -10.24 5.64 4.25
C GLN A 41 -9.46 5.59 5.57
N GLY A 42 -8.55 6.54 5.83
CA GLY A 42 -7.75 6.59 7.04
C GLY A 42 -6.57 5.62 7.04
N ILE A 43 -6.10 5.20 5.88
CA ILE A 43 -4.85 4.44 5.75
C ILE A 43 -3.70 5.44 5.80
N ASP A 44 -2.73 5.19 6.68
CA ASP A 44 -1.61 6.11 6.88
C ASP A 44 -0.41 5.73 6.01
N GLN A 45 -0.18 4.44 5.80
CA GLN A 45 0.95 3.94 5.02
C GLN A 45 0.64 2.59 4.38
N VAL A 46 1.44 2.24 3.37
CA VAL A 46 1.30 0.99 2.63
C VAL A 46 2.63 0.29 2.42
N ARG A 47 2.61 -1.05 2.37
CA ARG A 47 3.75 -1.92 2.08
C ARG A 47 3.42 -2.91 0.98
N LEU A 48 4.33 -3.09 0.03
CA LEU A 48 4.16 -4.05 -1.06
C LEU A 48 4.76 -5.40 -0.68
N PHE A 49 4.05 -6.46 -1.02
CA PHE A 49 4.46 -7.84 -0.84
C PHE A 49 4.43 -8.61 -2.17
N ASP A 50 5.34 -9.57 -2.35
CA ASP A 50 5.21 -10.69 -3.30
C ASP A 50 5.01 -11.99 -2.52
N GLY A 51 3.75 -12.46 -2.45
CA GLY A 51 3.34 -13.49 -1.52
C GLY A 51 3.54 -13.03 -0.08
N ASP A 52 4.37 -13.73 0.68
CA ASP A 52 4.68 -13.41 2.07
C ASP A 52 5.91 -12.50 2.25
N ALA A 53 6.63 -12.20 1.16
CA ALA A 53 7.85 -11.40 1.22
C ALA A 53 7.54 -9.92 1.06
N GLU A 54 7.88 -9.11 2.07
CA GLU A 54 7.88 -7.64 1.94
C GLU A 54 8.98 -7.22 0.95
N VAL A 55 8.61 -6.41 -0.04
CA VAL A 55 9.51 -5.98 -1.12
C VAL A 55 9.65 -4.47 -1.23
N TYR A 56 8.72 -3.71 -0.65
CA TYR A 56 8.78 -2.25 -0.61
C TYR A 56 7.93 -1.68 0.55
N GLY A 57 8.40 -0.57 1.14
CA GLY A 57 7.68 0.20 2.14
C GLY A 57 8.42 0.34 3.48
N PRO A 58 7.78 0.95 4.49
CA PRO A 58 6.47 1.62 4.38
C PRO A 58 6.54 2.89 3.51
N MET A 59 5.51 3.11 2.69
CA MET A 59 5.29 4.37 1.97
C MET A 59 4.14 5.12 2.65
N SER A 60 4.42 6.33 3.13
CA SER A 60 3.40 7.22 3.70
C SER A 60 2.40 7.67 2.64
N LEU A 61 1.10 7.64 2.97
CA LEU A 61 0.04 8.26 2.17
C LEU A 61 -0.20 9.72 2.55
N HIS A 62 0.45 10.20 3.62
CA HIS A 62 0.42 11.61 3.99
C HIS A 62 1.46 12.36 3.16
N ALA A 63 1.00 13.35 2.40
CA ALA A 63 1.89 14.29 1.75
C ALA A 63 2.75 14.99 2.82
N GLU A 64 4.07 14.96 2.65
CA GLU A 64 4.98 15.69 3.52
C GLU A 64 4.77 17.20 3.25
N ILE A 65 3.93 17.84 4.07
CA ILE A 65 3.76 19.29 4.02
C ILE A 65 5.00 19.91 4.67
N ASN A 66 5.95 20.30 3.83
CA ASN A 66 7.16 21.01 4.23
C ASN A 66 6.92 22.52 4.40
#